data_AF-A0A484KL66-F1
#
_entry.id   AF-A0A484KL66-F1
#
_cell.length_a   1.000
_cell.length_b   1.000
_cell.length_c   1.000
_cell.angle_alpha   90.00
_cell.angle_beta   90.00
_cell.angle_gamma   90.00
#
_symmetry.space_group_name_H-M   'P 1'
#
loop_
_entity.id
_entity.type
_entity.pdbx_description
1 polymer ?
#
loop_
_entity_poly.entity_id
_entity_poly.type
_entity_poly.pdbx_seq_one_letter_code
_entity_poly.pdbx_strand_id
1 'polypeptide(L)'
;MQGGFRLLLQQYKALFVKSMLLSWRNKRATFIQLFSSFFFMFLIFCIQKATQSHFSSSTSFQNVFDPDPLVAPPIPPCEDKNLVKFPCFDFVWSGNQSRRIDQIVRRIMANNPGRPIPSNKVSPQLANVVP
;
A
#
# COMPACT_ATOMS: atom_id res chain seq x y z
N MET A 1 4.13 67.06 -16.31
CA MET A 1 3.84 65.92 -15.40
C MET A 1 4.97 64.85 -15.38
N GLN A 2 6.26 65.22 -15.52
CA GLN A 2 7.35 64.24 -15.68
C GLN A 2 8.10 63.86 -14.38
N GLY A 3 7.93 64.60 -13.28
CA GLY A 3 8.65 64.35 -12.02
C GLY A 3 8.03 63.29 -11.10
N GLY A 4 6.70 63.16 -11.09
CA GLY A 4 5.97 62.29 -10.15
C GLY A 4 6.18 60.79 -10.37
N PHE A 5 6.30 60.36 -11.63
CA PHE A 5 6.48 58.95 -11.97
C PHE A 5 7.84 58.39 -11.52
N ARG A 6 8.91 59.20 -11.60
CA ARG A 6 10.24 58.81 -11.08
C ARG A 6 10.23 58.66 -9.57
N LEU A 7 9.50 59.52 -8.87
CA LEU A 7 9.31 59.43 -7.42
C LEU A 7 8.51 58.17 -7.03
N LEU A 8 7.46 57.83 -7.78
CA LEU A 8 6.66 56.61 -7.55
C LEU A 8 7.50 55.34 -7.76
N LEU A 9 8.32 55.29 -8.81
CA LEU A 9 9.26 54.18 -9.03
C LEU A 9 10.29 54.06 -7.90
N GLN A 10 10.80 55.20 -7.42
CA GLN A 10 11.75 55.23 -6.31
C GLN A 10 11.12 54.71 -5.01
N GLN A 11 9.89 55.12 -4.70
CA GLN A 11 9.14 54.64 -3.53
C GLN A 11 8.75 53.17 -3.65
N TYR A 12 8.27 52.74 -4.82
CA TYR A 12 7.96 51.34 -5.09
C TYR A 12 9.19 50.45 -4.88
N LYS A 13 10.35 50.87 -5.40
CA LYS A 13 11.61 50.12 -5.25
C LYS A 13 12.06 50.08 -3.79
N ALA A 14 11.96 51.19 -3.05
CA ALA A 14 12.29 51.23 -1.63
C ALA A 14 11.37 50.31 -0.80
N LEU A 15 10.07 50.30 -1.09
CA LEU A 15 9.09 49.45 -0.43
C LEU A 15 9.31 47.98 -0.78
N PHE A 16 9.56 47.67 -2.05
CA PHE A 16 9.85 46.32 -2.51
C PHE A 16 11.11 45.76 -1.87
N VAL A 17 12.20 46.55 -1.84
CA VAL A 17 13.45 46.15 -1.17
C VAL A 17 13.22 45.91 0.32
N LYS A 18 12.48 46.79 1.02
CA LYS A 18 12.14 46.60 2.43
C LYS A 18 11.36 45.30 2.67
N SER A 19 10.32 45.05 1.86
CA SER A 19 9.51 43.82 1.93
C SER A 19 10.33 42.56 1.60
N MET A 20 11.25 42.67 0.64
CA MET A 20 12.13 41.58 0.25
C MET A 20 13.19 41.29 1.32
N LEU A 21 13.71 42.31 2.01
CA LEU A 21 14.68 42.17 3.10
C LEU A 21 14.03 41.59 4.37
N LEU A 22 12.77 41.95 4.64
CA LEU A 22 11.97 41.37 5.71
C LEU A 22 11.65 39.89 5.41
N SER A 23 11.22 39.60 4.18
CA SER A 23 11.01 38.23 3.71
C SER A 23 12.32 37.41 3.69
N TRP A 24 13.45 38.04 3.41
CA TRP A 24 14.78 37.41 3.47
C TRP A 24 15.12 36.94 4.89
N ARG A 25 14.72 37.69 5.93
CA ARG A 25 14.88 37.26 7.34
C ARG A 25 13.92 36.13 7.70
N ASN A 26 12.73 36.07 7.09
CA ASN A 26 11.76 34.97 7.25
C ASN A 26 11.86 33.90 6.13
N LYS A 27 13.06 33.73 5.54
CA LYS A 27 13.34 32.77 4.45
C LYS A 27 12.96 31.32 4.79
N ARG A 28 13.07 30.95 6.07
CA ARG A 28 12.78 29.59 6.52
C ARG A 28 11.29 29.26 6.34
N ALA A 29 10.39 30.16 6.72
CA ALA A 29 8.96 29.91 6.62
C ALA A 29 8.50 29.79 5.16
N THR A 30 8.94 30.69 4.29
CA THR A 30 8.60 30.66 2.85
C THR A 30 9.25 29.48 2.13
N PHE A 31 10.49 29.12 2.47
CA PHE A 31 11.16 27.94 1.92
C PHE A 31 10.48 26.65 2.38
N ILE A 32 10.14 26.51 3.67
CA ILE A 32 9.45 25.33 4.20
C ILE A 32 8.08 25.16 3.52
N GLN A 33 7.33 26.24 3.30
CA GLN A 33 6.02 26.16 2.68
C GLN A 33 6.08 25.75 1.20
N LEU A 34 7.03 26.27 0.44
CA LEU A 34 7.24 25.87 -0.96
C LEU A 34 7.81 24.45 -1.07
N PHE A 35 8.79 24.12 -0.21
CA PHE A 35 9.41 22.80 -0.18
C PHE A 35 8.43 21.72 0.28
N SER A 36 7.49 22.05 1.16
CA SER A 36 6.44 21.13 1.62
C SER A 36 5.61 20.61 0.45
N SER A 37 5.16 21.49 -0.45
CA SER A 37 4.37 21.07 -1.62
C SER A 37 5.18 20.14 -2.55
N PHE A 38 6.45 20.47 -2.78
CA PHE A 38 7.34 19.64 -3.59
C PHE A 38 7.61 18.28 -2.94
N PHE A 39 7.86 18.26 -1.64
CA PHE A 39 8.11 17.05 -0.87
C PHE A 39 6.91 16.11 -0.87
N PHE A 40 5.69 16.63 -0.72
CA PHE A 40 4.47 15.83 -0.81
C PHE A 40 4.30 15.19 -2.20
N MET A 41 4.55 15.95 -3.28
CA MET A 41 4.49 15.41 -4.64
C MET A 41 5.51 14.28 -4.85
N PHE A 42 6.73 14.45 -4.35
CA PHE A 42 7.78 13.43 -4.38
C PHE A 42 7.39 12.17 -3.59
N LEU A 43 6.82 12.34 -2.39
CA LEU A 43 6.34 11.20 -1.58
C LEU A 43 5.26 10.39 -2.30
N ILE A 44 4.29 11.07 -2.92
CA ILE A 44 3.22 10.39 -3.68
C ILE A 44 3.83 9.57 -4.83
N PHE A 45 4.82 10.13 -5.54
CA PHE A 45 5.53 9.40 -6.59
C PHE A 45 6.28 8.17 -6.06
N CYS A 46 6.97 8.29 -4.93
CA CYS A 46 7.62 7.15 -4.28
C CYS A 46 6.63 6.05 -3.90
N ILE A 47 5.46 6.42 -3.35
CA ILE A 47 4.40 5.46 -3.01
C ILE A 47 3.89 4.75 -4.26
N GLN A 48 3.64 5.47 -5.36
CA GLN A 48 3.23 4.87 -6.63
C GLN A 48 4.28 3.87 -7.15
N LYS A 49 5.57 4.21 -7.06
CA LYS A 49 6.65 3.31 -7.49
C LYS A 49 6.81 2.10 -6.59
N ALA A 50 6.70 2.26 -5.27
CA ALA A 50 6.72 1.14 -4.33
C ALA A 50 5.53 0.20 -4.54
N THR A 51 4.34 0.77 -4.76
CA THR A 51 3.11 0.05 -5.11
C THR A 51 3.31 -0.72 -6.41
N GLN A 52 3.77 -0.07 -7.48
CA GLN A 52 4.05 -0.72 -8.75
C GLN A 52 5.06 -1.88 -8.60
N SER A 53 6.11 -1.70 -7.80
CA SER A 53 7.10 -2.76 -7.54
C SER A 53 6.46 -3.95 -6.80
N HIS A 54 5.68 -3.68 -5.75
CA HIS A 54 5.00 -4.72 -4.97
C HIS A 54 3.97 -5.50 -5.80
N PHE A 55 3.25 -4.81 -6.69
CA PHE A 55 2.23 -5.43 -7.54
C PHE A 55 2.75 -5.94 -8.89
N SER A 56 4.03 -5.67 -9.23
CA SER A 56 4.64 -6.16 -10.47
C SER A 56 4.70 -7.68 -10.56
N SER A 57 4.68 -8.36 -9.41
CA SER A 57 4.63 -9.83 -9.31
C SER A 57 3.20 -10.39 -9.34
N SER A 58 2.18 -9.53 -9.30
CA SER A 58 0.77 -9.95 -9.30
C SER A 58 0.16 -9.74 -10.68
N THR A 59 -0.34 -10.82 -11.28
CA THR A 59 -1.05 -10.80 -12.58
C THR A 59 -2.31 -9.92 -12.59
N SER A 60 -2.76 -9.46 -11.41
CA SER A 60 -3.92 -8.57 -11.26
C SER A 60 -3.74 -7.18 -11.92
N PHE A 61 -2.52 -6.77 -12.26
CA PHE A 61 -2.23 -5.43 -12.81
C PHE A 61 -1.73 -5.43 -14.26
N GLN A 62 -1.60 -6.60 -14.90
CA GLN A 62 -1.19 -6.68 -16.30
C GLN A 62 -2.31 -7.30 -17.13
N ASN A 63 -2.61 -6.67 -18.28
CA ASN A 63 -3.47 -7.29 -19.29
C ASN A 63 -2.69 -8.42 -19.95
N VAL A 64 -2.83 -9.62 -19.42
CA VAL A 64 -2.23 -10.84 -19.99
C VAL A 64 -3.27 -11.47 -20.93
N PHE A 65 -3.00 -11.42 -22.24
CA PHE A 65 -3.88 -11.97 -23.28
C PHE A 65 -3.86 -13.50 -23.35
N ASP A 66 -2.80 -14.13 -22.83
CA ASP A 66 -2.66 -15.58 -22.71
C ASP A 66 -2.09 -15.92 -21.33
N PRO A 67 -2.93 -16.13 -20.30
CA PRO A 67 -2.47 -16.41 -18.95
C PRO A 67 -1.89 -17.82 -18.89
N ASP A 68 -0.73 -17.96 -18.24
CA ASP A 68 -0.19 -19.28 -17.90
C ASP A 68 -1.25 -20.09 -17.15
N PRO A 69 -1.33 -21.42 -17.40
CA PRO A 69 -2.30 -22.28 -16.72
C PRO A 69 -2.18 -22.09 -15.21
N LEU A 70 -3.32 -21.99 -14.51
CA LEU A 70 -3.38 -21.88 -13.06
C LEU A 70 -2.72 -23.11 -12.43
N VAL A 71 -1.42 -23.02 -12.19
CA VAL A 71 -0.71 -23.93 -11.30
C VAL A 71 -1.19 -23.55 -9.92
N ALA A 72 -2.08 -24.36 -9.34
CA ALA A 72 -2.53 -24.16 -7.97
C ALA A 72 -1.30 -24.28 -7.05
N PRO A 73 -0.76 -23.16 -6.52
CA PRO A 73 0.42 -23.24 -5.69
C PRO A 73 0.07 -24.00 -4.41
N PRO A 74 1.05 -24.66 -3.77
CA PRO A 74 0.81 -25.34 -2.51
C PRO A 74 0.26 -24.36 -1.47
N ILE A 75 -0.63 -24.84 -0.61
CA ILE A 75 -1.14 -24.07 0.53
C ILE A 75 0.00 -24.01 1.56
N PRO A 76 0.63 -22.83 1.77
CA PRO A 76 1.74 -22.69 2.71
C PRO A 76 1.22 -22.83 4.15
N PRO A 77 2.09 -23.21 5.11
CA PRO A 77 1.72 -23.21 6.52
C PRO A 77 1.40 -21.79 6.99
N CYS A 78 0.43 -21.65 7.90
CA CYS A 78 0.04 -20.35 8.43
C CYS A 78 1.16 -19.61 9.16
N GLU A 79 2.14 -20.34 9.68
CA GLU A 79 3.30 -19.84 10.42
C GLU A 79 4.31 -19.07 9.56
N ASP A 80 4.34 -19.30 8.24
CA ASP A 80 5.29 -18.61 7.34
C ASP A 80 4.96 -17.12 7.15
N LYS A 81 3.85 -16.66 7.72
CA LYS A 81 3.46 -15.24 7.71
C LYS A 81 4.06 -14.53 8.91
N ASN A 82 4.85 -13.49 8.65
CA ASN A 82 5.52 -12.64 9.67
C ASN A 82 4.58 -12.00 10.73
N LEU A 83 3.25 -12.09 10.57
CA LEU A 83 2.25 -11.51 11.45
C LEU A 83 1.11 -12.51 11.76
N VAL A 84 1.43 -13.72 12.17
CA VAL A 84 0.44 -14.75 12.50
C VAL A 84 -0.13 -14.58 13.92
N LYS A 85 -1.45 -14.70 14.08
CA LYS A 85 -2.15 -14.80 15.38
C LYS A 85 -2.46 -16.27 15.67
N PHE A 86 -2.25 -16.72 16.90
CA PHE A 86 -2.56 -18.08 17.34
C PHE A 86 -3.95 -18.16 17.98
N PRO A 87 -4.71 -19.26 17.77
CA PRO A 87 -4.38 -20.43 16.93
C PRO A 87 -4.42 -20.10 15.43
N CYS A 88 -3.44 -20.58 14.67
CA CYS A 88 -3.37 -20.37 13.22
C CYS A 88 -3.80 -21.61 12.44
N PHE A 89 -4.51 -21.37 11.34
CA PHE A 89 -5.07 -22.40 10.47
C PHE A 89 -4.61 -22.15 9.03
N ASP A 90 -4.31 -23.22 8.30
CA ASP A 90 -3.84 -23.16 6.92
C ASP A 90 -4.96 -22.75 5.96
N PHE A 91 -6.18 -23.25 6.21
CA PHE A 91 -7.41 -22.81 5.56
C PHE A 91 -8.64 -23.08 6.44
N VAL A 92 -9.77 -22.44 6.10
CA VAL A 92 -11.01 -22.49 6.89
C VAL A 92 -12.07 -23.30 6.15
N TRP A 93 -12.86 -24.08 6.89
CA TRP A 93 -13.94 -24.89 6.34
C TRP A 93 -15.11 -25.05 7.32
N SER A 94 -16.36 -24.84 6.91
CA SER A 94 -17.54 -24.83 7.79
C SER A 94 -17.98 -26.16 8.36
N GLY A 95 -17.42 -27.29 7.90
CA GLY A 95 -17.79 -28.61 8.43
C GLY A 95 -19.22 -29.06 8.12
N ASN A 96 -20.05 -28.22 7.48
CA ASN A 96 -21.49 -28.43 7.33
C ASN A 96 -21.95 -28.36 5.87
N GLN A 97 -21.14 -28.90 4.97
CA GLN A 97 -21.49 -29.01 3.56
C GLN A 97 -21.49 -30.50 3.17
N SER A 98 -22.28 -30.85 2.15
CA SER A 98 -22.45 -32.21 1.60
C SER A 98 -21.22 -33.13 1.72
N ARG A 99 -21.45 -34.44 1.88
CA ARG A 99 -20.41 -35.51 1.85
C ARG A 99 -19.39 -35.36 0.72
N ARG A 100 -19.79 -34.77 -0.41
CA ARG A 100 -18.90 -34.46 -1.54
C ARG A 100 -17.85 -33.39 -1.18
N ILE A 101 -18.24 -32.35 -0.45
CA ILE A 101 -17.33 -31.29 0.01
C ILE A 101 -16.36 -31.84 1.05
N ASP A 102 -16.80 -32.67 1.99
CA ASP A 102 -15.91 -33.35 2.96
C ASP A 102 -14.81 -34.12 2.23
N GLN A 103 -15.18 -34.86 1.18
CA GLN A 103 -14.23 -35.62 0.37
C GLN A 103 -13.24 -34.71 -0.36
N ILE A 104 -13.71 -33.57 -0.87
CA ILE A 104 -12.83 -32.58 -1.51
C ILE A 104 -11.85 -32.00 -0.49
N VAL A 105 -12.31 -31.58 0.68
CA VAL A 105 -11.45 -31.04 1.75
C VAL A 105 -10.40 -32.05 2.18
N ARG A 106 -10.79 -33.32 2.41
CA ARG A 106 -9.84 -34.39 2.73
C ARG A 106 -8.82 -34.62 1.61
N ARG A 107 -9.24 -34.56 0.35
CA ARG A 107 -8.33 -34.68 -0.79
C ARG A 107 -7.38 -33.49 -0.91
N ILE A 108 -7.84 -32.27 -0.63
CA ILE A 108 -6.98 -31.07 -0.58
C ILE A 108 -5.92 -31.25 0.51
N MET A 109 -6.33 -31.67 1.71
CA MET A 109 -5.39 -31.90 2.82
C MET A 109 -4.35 -32.97 2.49
N ALA A 110 -4.76 -34.08 1.87
CA ALA A 110 -3.88 -35.19 1.56
C ALA A 110 -2.95 -34.93 0.35
N ASN A 111 -3.41 -34.14 -0.62
CA ASN A 111 -2.68 -33.89 -1.88
C ASN A 111 -2.07 -32.48 -1.94
N ASN A 112 -1.94 -31.78 -0.80
CA ASN A 112 -1.25 -30.50 -0.78
C ASN A 112 0.24 -30.72 -1.10
N PRO A 113 0.77 -30.13 -2.18
CA PRO A 113 2.16 -30.37 -2.59
C PRO A 113 3.14 -29.90 -1.50
N GLY A 114 4.21 -30.67 -1.28
CA GLY A 114 5.27 -30.35 -0.31
C GLY A 114 4.93 -30.71 1.15
N ARG A 115 3.65 -30.71 1.57
CA ARG A 115 3.25 -31.22 2.90
C ARG A 115 1.75 -31.55 2.95
N PRO A 116 1.35 -32.69 3.55
CA PRO A 116 -0.06 -32.91 3.93
C PRO A 116 -0.51 -31.90 5.00
N ILE A 117 -1.73 -31.39 4.88
CA ILE A 117 -2.31 -30.45 5.86
C ILE A 117 -2.97 -31.26 6.98
N PRO A 118 -2.55 -31.11 8.24
CA PRO A 118 -3.12 -31.86 9.34
C PRO A 118 -4.50 -31.28 9.74
N SER A 119 -5.36 -32.12 10.32
CA SER A 119 -6.76 -31.73 10.64
C SER A 119 -6.86 -30.61 11.68
N ASN A 120 -5.89 -30.49 12.58
CA ASN A 120 -5.82 -29.39 13.55
C ASN A 120 -5.49 -28.03 12.91
N LYS A 121 -5.06 -28.02 11.64
CA LYS A 121 -4.79 -26.81 10.85
C LYS A 121 -5.95 -26.42 9.93
N VAL A 122 -7.07 -27.13 10.03
CA VAL A 122 -8.31 -26.80 9.33
C VAL A 122 -9.33 -26.37 10.36
N SER A 123 -9.68 -25.09 10.37
CA SER A 123 -10.66 -24.57 11.34
C SER A 123 -12.08 -24.96 10.91
N PRO A 124 -12.89 -25.60 11.77
CA PRO A 124 -14.32 -25.59 11.60
C PRO A 124 -14.78 -24.13 11.71
N GLN A 125 -15.49 -23.62 10.70
CA GLN A 125 -16.04 -22.26 10.64
C GLN A 125 -17.15 -22.12 11.71
N LEU A 126 -16.76 -22.19 12.99
CA LEU A 126 -17.55 -21.70 14.11
C LEU A 126 -17.43 -20.18 14.04
N ALA A 127 -18.53 -19.56 13.64
CA ALA A 127 -18.86 -18.20 14.07
C ALA A 127 -18.44 -18.03 15.54
N ASN A 128 -17.85 -16.88 15.87
CA ASN A 128 -17.35 -16.43 17.20
C ASN A 128 -15.82 -16.47 17.38
N VAL A 129 -15.12 -15.57 16.68
CA VAL A 129 -13.91 -14.92 17.23
C VAL A 129 -14.01 -13.40 16.99
N VAL A 130 -14.92 -12.75 17.73
CA VAL A 130 -14.97 -11.31 18.07
C VAL A 130 -15.74 -11.25 19.41
N PRO A 131 -15.38 -10.44 20.41
CA PRO A 131 -14.55 -9.22 20.40
C PRO A 131 -13.06 -9.41 20.67
#